data_AF-A0A6J6TGB1-F1
#
_entry.id   AF-A0A6J6TGB1-F1
#
_cell.length_a   1.000
_cell.length_b   1.000
_cell.length_c   1.000
_cell.angle_alpha   90.00
_cell.angle_beta   90.00
_cell.angle_gamma   90.00
#
_symmetry.space_group_name_H-M   'P 1'
#
loop_
_entity.id
_entity.type
_entity.pdbx_description
1 polymer ?
#
loop_
_entity_poly.entity_id
_entity_poly.type
_entity_poly.pdbx_seq_one_letter_code
_entity_poly.pdbx_strand_id
1 'polypeptide(L)'
;MTTDALPPATPAELERIELQIEQWLEEQLQQNPCVQSIERDTDSGECRWMIRVTAEEKEIFSIWFHLRQRTLHVETYLMPAPEENLAQTYEYLMRRNLRLNGFSFSIGSEDAVFLVGQIPVQWVTEAELDRLFGSVYAYVEQSFRPAMRLGFASRYKD
;
A
#
# COMPACT_ATOMS: atom_id res chain seq x y z
N MET A 1 18.43 -8.49 25.44
CA MET A 1 18.19 -7.66 24.24
C MET A 1 16.88 -6.94 24.48
N THR A 2 16.94 -5.74 25.05
CA THR A 2 15.75 -4.92 25.26
C THR A 2 15.45 -4.29 23.91
N THR A 3 14.40 -4.75 23.23
CA THR A 3 13.91 -4.11 22.02
C THR A 3 13.58 -2.67 22.38
N ASP A 4 14.37 -1.73 21.88
CA ASP A 4 14.15 -0.29 21.99
C ASP A 4 12.96 0.09 21.08
N ALA A 5 11.79 -0.46 21.41
CA ALA A 5 10.55 -0.17 20.71
C ALA A 5 10.13 1.24 21.09
N LEU A 6 10.04 2.12 20.10
CA LEU A 6 9.54 3.48 20.29
C LEU A 6 8.21 3.45 21.06
N PRO A 7 8.04 4.33 22.07
CA PRO A 7 6.81 4.35 22.86
C PRO A 7 5.61 4.63 21.94
N PRO A 8 4.41 4.13 22.28
CA PRO A 8 3.21 4.47 21.52
C PRO A 8 3.01 5.98 21.51
N ALA A 9 2.56 6.52 20.37
CA ALA A 9 2.29 7.95 20.26
C ALA A 9 1.17 8.36 21.21
N THR A 10 1.35 9.54 21.81
CA THR A 10 0.32 10.23 22.58
C THR A 10 -0.81 10.71 21.65
N PRO A 11 -2.02 10.97 22.18
CA PRO A 11 -3.11 11.52 21.36
C PRO A 11 -2.73 12.81 20.62
N ALA A 12 -1.99 13.71 21.26
CA ALA A 12 -1.54 14.97 20.66
C ALA A 12 -0.47 14.77 19.56
N GLU A 13 0.34 13.70 19.65
CA GLU A 13 1.26 13.32 18.58
C GLU A 13 0.51 12.72 17.39
N LEU A 14 -0.49 11.87 17.64
CA LEU A 14 -1.33 11.29 16.59
C LEU A 14 -2.11 12.38 15.84
N GLU A 15 -2.70 13.34 16.54
CA GLU A 15 -3.41 14.48 15.93
C GLU A 15 -2.50 15.31 15.02
N ARG A 16 -1.25 15.54 15.45
CA ARG A 16 -0.25 16.24 14.61
C ARG A 16 0.12 15.45 13.37
N ILE A 17 0.31 14.14 13.51
CA ILE A 17 0.66 13.25 12.40
C ILE A 17 -0.51 13.12 11.42
N GLU A 18 -1.74 13.03 11.94
CA GLU A 18 -2.96 13.04 11.14
C GLU A 18 -3.04 14.31 10.28
N LEU A 19 -2.87 15.49 10.88
CA LEU A 19 -2.85 16.76 10.15
C LEU A 19 -1.75 16.81 9.08
N GLN A 20 -0.56 16.29 9.39
CA GLN A 20 0.55 16.24 8.44
C GLN A 20 0.26 15.32 7.25
N ILE A 21 -0.38 14.18 7.50
CA ILE A 21 -0.82 13.26 6.43
C ILE A 21 -1.88 13.95 5.57
N GLU A 22 -2.86 14.62 6.18
CA GLU A 22 -3.93 15.31 5.44
C GLU A 22 -3.40 16.43 4.56
N GLN A 23 -2.46 17.24 5.06
CA GLN A 23 -1.80 18.28 4.28
C GLN A 23 -1.06 17.69 3.07
N TRP A 24 -0.27 16.64 3.29
CA TRP A 24 0.44 15.96 2.20
C TRP A 24 -0.54 15.35 1.18
N LEU A 25 -1.62 14.72 1.63
CA LEU A 25 -2.65 14.14 0.77
C LEU A 25 -3.34 15.21 -0.09
N GLU A 26 -3.69 16.37 0.50
CA GLU A 26 -4.26 17.49 -0.23
C GLU A 26 -3.31 18.01 -1.32
N GLU A 27 -2.01 18.13 -1.02
CA GLU A 27 -1.00 18.50 -2.00
C GLU A 27 -0.90 17.47 -3.14
N GLN A 28 -0.90 16.16 -2.82
CA GLN A 28 -0.90 15.12 -3.84
C GLN A 28 -2.14 15.18 -4.73
N LEU A 29 -3.33 15.40 -4.17
CA LEU A 29 -4.55 15.52 -4.97
C LEU A 29 -4.50 16.71 -5.94
N GLN A 30 -3.85 17.80 -5.56
CA GLN A 30 -3.73 19.00 -6.38
C GLN A 30 -2.63 18.90 -7.44
N GLN A 31 -1.51 18.24 -7.12
CA GLN A 31 -0.28 18.32 -7.92
C GLN A 31 0.11 17.02 -8.61
N ASN A 32 -0.31 15.87 -8.09
CA ASN A 32 0.08 14.56 -8.61
C ASN A 32 -0.96 14.02 -9.59
N PRO A 33 -0.67 13.99 -10.91
CA PRO A 33 -1.66 13.60 -11.92
C PRO A 33 -2.09 12.13 -11.83
N CYS A 34 -1.36 11.29 -11.08
CA CYS A 34 -1.74 9.91 -10.85
C CYS A 34 -2.84 9.79 -9.79
N VAL A 35 -3.05 10.79 -8.92
CA VAL A 35 -4.05 10.74 -7.84
C VAL A 35 -5.41 11.26 -8.36
N GLN A 36 -6.42 10.39 -8.36
CA GLN A 36 -7.77 10.72 -8.83
C GLN A 36 -8.66 11.28 -7.72
N SER A 37 -8.63 10.66 -6.54
CA SER A 37 -9.44 11.03 -5.39
C SER A 37 -8.82 10.54 -4.10
N ILE A 38 -9.19 11.19 -3.00
CA ILE A 38 -8.80 10.82 -1.65
C ILE A 38 -10.05 10.84 -0.78
N GLU A 39 -10.31 9.75 -0.08
CA GLU A 39 -11.49 9.58 0.78
C GLU A 39 -11.05 9.21 2.19
N ARG A 40 -11.47 9.99 3.18
CA ARG A 40 -11.28 9.68 4.60
C ARG A 40 -12.38 8.72 5.04
N ASP A 41 -12.02 7.65 5.74
CA ASP A 41 -13.03 6.82 6.40
C ASP A 41 -13.58 7.52 7.64
N THR A 42 -14.87 7.87 7.60
CA THR A 42 -15.59 8.49 8.71
C THR A 42 -16.54 7.52 9.43
N ASP A 43 -16.72 6.30 8.91
CA ASP A 43 -17.78 5.39 9.31
C ASP A 43 -17.28 4.33 10.31
N SER A 44 -16.03 3.89 10.17
CA SER A 44 -15.46 2.85 11.04
C SER A 44 -14.90 3.38 12.37
N GLY A 45 -14.65 4.70 12.45
CA GLY A 45 -13.90 5.32 13.55
C GLY A 45 -12.38 5.07 13.48
N GLU A 46 -11.88 4.38 12.45
CA GLU A 46 -10.45 4.23 12.21
C GLU A 46 -9.84 5.48 11.57
N CYS A 47 -8.56 5.73 11.83
CA CYS A 47 -7.82 6.79 11.15
C CYS A 47 -7.20 6.25 9.86
N ARG A 48 -7.98 6.29 8.77
CA ARG A 48 -7.53 5.80 7.45
C ARG A 48 -8.05 6.61 6.28
N TRP A 49 -7.27 6.63 5.21
CA TRP A 49 -7.53 7.27 3.94
C TRP A 49 -7.40 6.26 2.81
N MET A 50 -8.34 6.31 1.86
CA MET A 50 -8.28 5.61 0.59
C MET A 50 -7.84 6.59 -0.49
N ILE A 51 -6.72 6.30 -1.14
CA ILE A 51 -6.16 7.10 -2.22
C ILE A 51 -6.40 6.34 -3.52
N ARG A 52 -7.22 6.87 -4.42
CA ARG A 52 -7.48 6.28 -5.73
C ARG A 52 -6.45 6.78 -6.73
N VAL A 53 -5.80 5.85 -7.42
CA VAL A 53 -4.65 6.11 -8.28
C VAL A 53 -4.88 5.57 -9.69
N THR A 54 -4.52 6.34 -10.71
CA THR A 54 -4.40 5.90 -12.12
C THR A 54 -3.00 5.39 -12.39
N ALA A 55 -2.87 4.28 -13.12
CA ALA A 55 -1.58 3.78 -13.56
C ALA A 55 -1.66 3.09 -14.94
N GLU A 56 -0.52 2.66 -15.49
CA GLU A 56 -0.44 2.11 -16.85
C GLU A 56 -0.73 0.61 -16.89
N GLU A 57 -0.18 -0.13 -15.93
CA GLU A 57 -0.28 -1.58 -15.86
C GLU A 57 -1.56 -2.00 -15.12
N LYS A 58 -1.80 -1.41 -13.94
CA LYS A 58 -3.04 -1.58 -13.18
C LYS A 58 -3.88 -0.30 -13.29
N GLU A 59 -4.58 -0.18 -14.42
CA GLU A 59 -5.35 1.01 -14.88
C GLU A 59 -5.84 1.93 -13.74
N ILE A 60 -6.54 1.37 -12.75
CA ILE A 60 -6.91 2.05 -11.51
C ILE A 60 -6.74 1.12 -10.31
N PHE A 61 -6.20 1.63 -9.21
CA PHE A 61 -6.16 0.93 -7.92
C PHE A 61 -6.21 1.88 -6.72
N SER A 62 -6.43 1.33 -5.53
CA SER A 62 -6.48 2.10 -4.28
C SER A 62 -5.28 1.78 -3.40
N ILE A 63 -4.70 2.82 -2.79
CA ILE A 63 -3.70 2.73 -1.72
C ILE A 63 -4.37 3.17 -0.43
N TRP A 64 -4.28 2.35 0.61
CA TRP A 64 -4.79 2.67 1.93
C TRP A 64 -3.67 3.13 2.83
N PHE A 65 -3.82 4.30 3.43
CA PHE A 65 -3.03 4.73 4.58
C PHE A 65 -3.87 4.55 5.83
N HIS A 66 -3.37 3.84 6.83
CA HIS A 66 -4.05 3.59 8.10
C HIS A 66 -3.12 3.97 9.25
N LEU A 67 -3.37 5.14 9.83
CA LEU A 67 -2.67 5.63 11.02
C LEU A 67 -3.21 4.91 12.26
N ARG A 68 -2.36 4.12 12.89
CA ARG A 68 -2.64 3.45 14.16
C ARG A 68 -1.81 4.09 15.27
N GLN A 69 -1.99 3.66 16.51
CA GLN A 69 -1.26 4.22 17.66
C GLN A 69 0.28 4.10 17.55
N ARG A 70 0.77 3.12 16.80
CA ARG A 70 2.21 2.80 16.70
C ARG A 70 2.77 2.82 15.29
N THR A 71 1.94 2.58 14.29
CA THR A 71 2.40 2.51 12.91
C THR A 71 1.50 3.28 11.97
N LEU A 72 2.08 3.81 10.90
CA LEU A 72 1.36 4.08 9.67
C LEU A 72 1.43 2.82 8.82
N HIS A 73 0.30 2.13 8.69
CA HIS A 73 0.16 0.96 7.84
C HIS A 73 -0.24 1.40 6.43
N VAL A 74 0.38 0.82 5.42
CA VAL A 74 0.13 1.11 4.01
C VAL A 74 -0.16 -0.18 3.29
N GLU A 75 -1.28 -0.25 2.57
CA GLU A 75 -1.61 -1.44 1.80
C GLU A 75 -2.34 -1.15 0.50
N THR A 76 -2.24 -2.08 -0.43
CA THR A 76 -3.04 -2.07 -1.67
C THR A 76 -3.37 -3.49 -2.09
N TYR A 77 -4.57 -3.65 -2.67
CA TYR A 77 -4.99 -4.88 -3.32
C TYR A 77 -4.31 -5.00 -4.69
N LEU A 78 -3.55 -6.07 -4.90
CA LEU A 78 -2.88 -6.33 -6.19
C LEU A 78 -3.80 -7.10 -7.14
N MET A 79 -4.23 -8.30 -6.73
CA MET A 79 -4.99 -9.24 -7.55
C MET A 79 -5.81 -10.22 -6.68
N PRO A 80 -6.87 -10.84 -7.22
CA PRO A 80 -7.59 -11.89 -6.50
C PRO A 80 -6.71 -13.14 -6.39
N ALA A 81 -7.21 -14.15 -5.68
CA ALA A 81 -6.57 -15.46 -5.68
C ALA A 81 -6.32 -15.94 -7.12
N PRO A 82 -5.08 -16.37 -7.46
CA PRO A 82 -4.80 -16.92 -8.77
C PRO A 82 -5.65 -18.17 -9.03
N GLU A 83 -6.30 -18.23 -10.19
CA GLU A 83 -7.10 -19.36 -10.65
C GLU A 83 -6.22 -20.43 -11.34
N GLU A 84 -5.06 -20.02 -11.86
CA GLU A 84 -4.11 -20.83 -12.60
C GLU A 84 -2.69 -20.66 -12.05
N ASN A 85 -1.81 -21.65 -12.25
CA ASN A 85 -0.39 -21.57 -11.90
C ASN A 85 -0.11 -21.01 -10.49
N LEU A 86 -0.85 -21.47 -9.47
CA LEU A 86 -0.82 -20.92 -8.11
C LEU A 86 0.60 -20.88 -7.55
N ALA A 87 1.32 -22.01 -7.61
CA ALA A 87 2.68 -22.13 -7.09
C ALA A 87 3.64 -21.16 -7.80
N GLN A 88 3.55 -21.04 -9.13
CA GLN A 88 4.40 -20.12 -9.89
C GLN A 88 4.08 -18.65 -9.60
N THR A 89 2.79 -18.32 -9.44
CA THR A 89 2.34 -16.96 -9.10
C THR A 89 2.88 -16.56 -7.74
N TYR A 90 2.71 -17.41 -6.72
CA TYR A 90 3.22 -17.12 -5.37
C TYR A 90 4.75 -17.14 -5.29
N GLU A 91 5.43 -18.05 -5.99
CA GLU A 91 6.89 -18.04 -6.06
C GLU A 91 7.40 -16.73 -6.68
N TYR A 92 6.79 -16.26 -7.77
CA TYR A 92 7.13 -14.99 -8.40
C TYR A 92 7.02 -13.83 -7.40
N LEU A 93 5.88 -13.71 -6.72
CA LEU A 93 5.63 -12.64 -5.73
C LEU A 93 6.58 -12.75 -4.53
N MET A 94 6.80 -13.95 -4.00
CA MET A 94 7.73 -14.18 -2.89
C MET A 94 9.17 -13.82 -3.26
N ARG A 95 9.62 -14.13 -4.49
CA ARG A 95 10.94 -13.72 -4.98
C ARG A 95 11.05 -12.20 -5.16
N ARG A 96 9.96 -11.52 -5.50
CA ARG A 96 9.94 -10.05 -5.59
C ARG A 96 10.21 -9.40 -4.23
N ASN A 97 9.76 -10.00 -3.12
CA ASN A 97 9.97 -9.46 -1.77
C ASN A 97 11.44 -9.19 -1.43
N LEU A 98 12.40 -9.91 -2.03
CA LEU A 98 13.84 -9.65 -1.83
C LEU A 98 14.31 -8.26 -2.31
N ARG A 99 13.52 -7.60 -3.17
CA ARG A 99 13.84 -6.29 -3.76
C ARG A 99 12.93 -5.17 -3.25
N LEU A 100 11.98 -5.48 -2.37
CA LEU A 100 11.06 -4.50 -1.82
C LEU A 100 11.66 -3.89 -0.55
N ASN A 101 11.59 -2.58 -0.42
CA ASN A 101 12.09 -1.87 0.76
C ASN A 101 10.92 -1.45 1.65
N GLY A 102 10.74 -2.13 2.79
CA GLY A 102 9.67 -1.84 3.75
C GLY A 102 8.29 -2.34 3.33
N PHE A 103 8.21 -3.16 2.28
CA PHE A 103 6.98 -3.77 1.79
C PHE A 103 7.14 -5.27 1.53
N SER A 104 6.03 -5.98 1.53
CA SER A 104 5.97 -7.40 1.15
C SER A 104 4.64 -7.72 0.48
N PHE A 105 4.68 -8.55 -0.56
CA PHE A 105 3.51 -9.26 -1.04
C PHE A 105 3.06 -10.28 0.01
N SER A 106 1.76 -10.25 0.31
CA SER A 106 1.10 -11.07 1.34
C SER A 106 -0.21 -11.63 0.82
N ILE A 107 -0.66 -12.75 1.38
CA ILE A 107 -1.96 -13.35 1.10
C ILE A 107 -2.93 -12.86 2.18
N GLY A 108 -4.03 -12.23 1.76
CA GLY A 108 -5.10 -11.71 2.62
C GLY A 108 -6.33 -12.60 2.62
N SER A 109 -7.49 -12.02 2.94
CA SER A 109 -8.78 -12.71 2.87
C SER A 109 -9.08 -13.21 1.45
N GLU A 110 -9.78 -14.33 1.35
CA GLU A 110 -10.14 -14.97 0.06
C GLU A 110 -8.90 -15.29 -0.80
N ASP A 111 -7.76 -15.53 -0.16
CA ASP A 111 -6.46 -15.78 -0.80
C ASP A 111 -6.02 -14.68 -1.79
N ALA A 112 -6.60 -13.48 -1.69
CA ALA A 112 -6.21 -12.33 -2.50
C ALA A 112 -4.80 -11.87 -2.15
N VAL A 113 -4.10 -11.33 -3.13
CA VAL A 113 -2.73 -10.82 -2.97
C VAL A 113 -2.76 -9.33 -2.69
N PHE A 114 -2.09 -8.94 -1.61
CA PHE A 114 -1.88 -7.56 -1.20
C PHE A 114 -0.40 -7.21 -1.22
N LEU A 115 -0.09 -5.93 -1.44
CA LEU A 115 1.21 -5.35 -1.12
C LEU A 115 1.05 -4.54 0.15
N VAL A 116 1.82 -4.89 1.18
CA VAL A 116 1.67 -4.33 2.53
C VAL A 116 3.01 -3.82 3.04
N GLY A 117 3.00 -2.65 3.70
CA GLY A 117 4.14 -2.06 4.38
C GLY A 117 3.70 -1.28 5.60
N GLN A 118 4.64 -0.98 6.50
CA GLN A 118 4.37 -0.12 7.65
C GLN A 118 5.64 0.55 8.15
N ILE A 119 5.48 1.74 8.74
CA ILE A 119 6.54 2.44 9.46
C ILE A 119 6.07 2.81 10.86
N PRO A 120 6.99 2.97 11.84
CA PRO A 120 6.66 3.61 13.12
C PRO A 120 6.06 5.00 12.90
N VAL A 121 5.03 5.36 13.66
CA VAL A 121 4.37 6.68 13.54
C VAL A 121 5.33 7.86 13.74
N GLN A 122 6.38 7.67 14.54
CA GLN A 122 7.38 8.70 14.79
C GLN A 122 8.26 8.99 13.55
N TRP A 123 8.24 8.12 12.55
CA TRP A 123 8.98 8.30 11.30
C TRP A 123 8.14 8.94 10.20
N VAL A 124 6.87 9.27 10.46
CA VAL A 124 6.01 9.88 9.45
C VAL A 124 6.47 11.31 9.19
N THR A 125 7.06 11.50 8.01
CA THR A 125 7.44 12.79 7.41
C THR A 125 6.89 12.84 5.99
N GLU A 126 6.70 14.02 5.39
CA GLU A 126 6.32 14.15 3.97
C GLU A 126 7.20 13.30 3.04
N ALA A 127 8.53 13.34 3.25
CA ALA A 127 9.47 12.52 2.49
C ALA A 127 9.25 11.00 2.64
N GLU A 128 8.77 10.55 3.80
CA GLU A 128 8.45 9.13 4.02
C GLU A 128 7.08 8.79 3.40
N LEU A 129 6.12 9.72 3.41
CA LEU A 129 4.84 9.57 2.70
C LEU A 129 5.06 9.46 1.19
N ASP A 130 5.87 10.34 0.61
CA ASP A 130 6.31 10.27 -0.80
C ASP A 130 6.97 8.93 -1.11
N ARG A 131 7.91 8.50 -0.26
CA ARG A 131 8.61 7.23 -0.43
C ARG A 131 7.63 6.05 -0.38
N LEU A 132 6.71 6.03 0.57
CA LEU A 132 5.72 4.95 0.72
C LEU A 132 4.78 4.90 -0.47
N PHE A 133 4.18 6.04 -0.86
CA PHE A 133 3.27 6.14 -1.99
C PHE A 133 3.97 5.75 -3.30
N GLY A 134 5.12 6.35 -3.59
CA GLY A 134 5.90 6.07 -4.80
C GLY A 134 6.37 4.62 -4.87
N SER A 135 6.73 4.02 -3.72
CA SER A 135 7.09 2.60 -3.66
C SER A 135 5.91 1.71 -4.00
N VAL A 136 4.74 1.95 -3.41
CA VAL A 136 3.53 1.17 -3.74
C VAL A 136 3.20 1.28 -5.22
N TYR A 137 3.20 2.50 -5.77
CA TYR A 137 2.96 2.74 -7.19
C TYR A 137 3.90 1.91 -8.06
N ALA A 138 5.21 2.06 -7.86
CA ALA A 138 6.21 1.38 -8.65
C ALA A 138 6.16 -0.15 -8.50
N TYR A 139 5.91 -0.65 -7.29
CA TYR A 139 5.85 -2.08 -7.03
C TYR A 139 4.61 -2.75 -7.61
N VAL A 140 3.46 -2.06 -7.61
CA VAL A 140 2.25 -2.49 -8.31
C VAL A 140 2.51 -2.55 -9.81
N GLU A 141 2.98 -1.46 -10.41
CA GLU A 141 3.21 -1.38 -11.87
C GLU A 141 4.16 -2.48 -12.35
N GLN A 142 5.28 -2.68 -11.66
CA GLN A 142 6.27 -3.69 -12.06
C GLN A 142 5.81 -5.13 -11.87
N SER A 143 4.79 -5.37 -11.04
CA SER A 143 4.45 -6.74 -10.60
C SER A 143 3.07 -7.19 -11.06
N PHE A 144 2.15 -6.27 -11.36
CA PHE A 144 0.76 -6.56 -11.66
C PHE A 144 0.60 -7.42 -12.91
N ARG A 145 1.03 -6.95 -14.09
CA ARG A 145 0.85 -7.73 -15.34
C ARG A 145 1.53 -9.10 -15.31
N PRO A 146 2.80 -9.25 -14.84
CA PRO A 146 3.41 -10.57 -14.73
C PRO A 146 2.61 -11.52 -13.82
N ALA A 147 2.14 -11.03 -12.66
CA ALA A 147 1.35 -11.84 -11.74
C ALA A 147 -0.01 -12.23 -12.35
N MET A 148 -0.68 -11.31 -13.04
CA MET A 148 -1.94 -11.60 -13.74
C MET A 148 -1.77 -12.61 -14.88
N ARG A 149 -0.69 -12.50 -15.67
CA ARG A 149 -0.39 -13.47 -16.75
C ARG A 149 -0.11 -14.88 -16.21
N LEU A 150 0.48 -14.99 -15.02
CA LEU A 150 0.68 -16.28 -14.37
C LEU A 150 -0.65 -16.82 -13.79
N GLY A 151 -1.31 -16.00 -12.96
CA GLY A 151 -2.46 -16.38 -12.16
C GLY A 151 -3.78 -16.54 -12.91
N PHE A 152 -3.87 -15.96 -14.11
CA PHE A 152 -5.07 -15.97 -14.95
C PHE A 152 -4.69 -16.20 -16.42
N ALA A 153 -3.74 -17.10 -16.67
CA ALA A 153 -3.10 -17.30 -17.97
C ALA A 153 -4.09 -17.43 -19.14
N SER A 154 -5.22 -18.09 -18.94
CA SER A 154 -6.29 -18.22 -19.94
C SER A 154 -6.89 -16.89 -20.41
N ARG A 155 -6.90 -15.84 -19.57
CA ARG A 155 -7.42 -14.50 -19.89
C ARG A 155 -6.46 -13.65 -20.74
N TYR A 156 -5.22 -14.12 -20.89
CA TYR A 156 -4.14 -13.43 -21.61
C TYR A 156 -3.64 -14.24 -22.82
N LYS A 157 -4.39 -15.26 -23.24
CA LYS A 157 -4.13 -15.97 -24.51
C LYS A 157 -4.75 -15.15 -25.64
N ASP A 158 -3.89 -14.66 -26.53
CA ASP A 158 -4.25 -14.31 -27.91
C ASP A 158 -4.56 -15.59 -28.70
#